data_AF-A0AAW1NT27-F1
#
_entry.id   AF-A0AAW1NT27-F1
#
_cell.length_a   1.000
_cell.length_b   1.000
_cell.length_c   1.000
_cell.angle_alpha   90.00
_cell.angle_beta   90.00
_cell.angle_gamma   90.00
#
_symmetry.space_group_name_H-M   'P 1'
#
loop_
_entity.id
_entity.type
_entity.pdbx_description
1 polymer ?
#
loop_
_entity_poly.entity_id
_entity_poly.type
_entity_poly.pdbx_seq_one_letter_code
_entity_poly.pdbx_strand_id
1 'polypeptide(L)'
;MVDARRLVQQATELAHPALPFAYSVGSSTCAYTLGLAVMQVTGMACRVSCATPVLGPALGVVGVGLASALAGQAAIWCRSHPLDSKKPLTAGRHTVVLQDALLDAVIGVVLFKAMKGRFRSIMPSDLFRAGAHAVESLPATRGADYASEINRGELIRLMRRDGCHHCGRRNGKVIGDHIPPNKLAAVKPPQLSKQFAKLMKEPLKFLQSHPRRRSSWLGGKPVPLFARPVQRAGEVLGLAKVLQRYYPQCQPCSQKQAAAVRAGKRRLVMHFGGPRPWFFAGALRVTA
;
A
#
# COMPACT_ATOMS: atom_id res chain seq x y z
N MET A 1 -5.99 52.06 13.02
CA MET A 1 -6.69 50.93 12.36
C MET A 1 -6.59 50.93 10.82
N VAL A 2 -5.85 51.86 10.19
CA VAL A 2 -5.72 51.93 8.71
C VAL A 2 -4.67 50.95 8.13
N ASP A 3 -3.76 50.42 8.95
CA ASP A 3 -2.68 49.53 8.49
C ASP A 3 -3.10 48.11 8.10
N ALA A 4 -4.03 47.49 8.84
CA ALA A 4 -4.37 46.08 8.61
C ALA A 4 -4.99 45.84 7.22
N ARG A 5 -5.81 46.77 6.71
CA ARG A 5 -6.42 46.64 5.38
C ARG A 5 -5.39 46.78 4.25
N ARG A 6 -4.41 47.68 4.39
CA ARG A 6 -3.32 47.84 3.42
C ARG A 6 -2.42 46.61 3.38
N LEU A 7 -2.08 46.05 4.54
CA LEU A 7 -1.30 44.81 4.63
C LEU A 7 -2.03 43.62 3.97
N VAL A 8 -3.33 43.48 4.20
CA VAL A 8 -4.14 42.44 3.54
C VAL A 8 -4.20 42.65 2.02
N GLN A 9 -4.36 43.89 1.55
CA GLN A 9 -4.35 44.20 0.12
C GLN A 9 -2.99 43.89 -0.52
N GLN A 10 -1.89 44.32 0.08
CA GLN A 10 -0.54 44.02 -0.40
C GLN A 10 -0.26 42.51 -0.41
N ALA A 11 -0.66 41.78 0.63
CA ALA A 11 -0.54 40.33 0.66
C ALA A 11 -1.39 39.65 -0.43
N THR A 12 -2.59 40.18 -0.70
CA THR A 12 -3.47 39.66 -1.76
C THR A 12 -2.87 39.90 -3.15
N GLU A 13 -2.36 41.09 -3.42
CA GLU A 13 -1.68 41.43 -4.68
C GLU A 13 -0.44 40.55 -4.90
N LEU A 14 0.37 40.33 -3.85
CA LEU A 14 1.53 39.44 -3.91
C LEU A 14 1.14 37.97 -4.13
N ALA A 15 -0.01 37.53 -3.60
CA ALA A 15 -0.49 36.17 -3.73
C ALA A 15 -1.24 35.91 -5.05
N HIS A 16 -1.79 36.94 -5.68
CA HIS A 16 -2.66 36.82 -6.86
C HIS A 16 -2.04 36.00 -8.00
N PRO A 17 -0.76 36.17 -8.39
CA PRO A 17 -0.13 35.35 -9.43
C PRO A 17 0.01 33.87 -9.04
N ALA A 18 0.08 33.55 -7.75
CA ALA A 18 0.25 32.19 -7.24
C ALA A 18 -1.07 31.43 -7.11
N LEU A 19 -2.21 32.14 -7.03
CA LEU A 19 -3.52 31.52 -6.82
C LEU A 19 -3.86 30.47 -7.88
N PRO A 20 -3.78 30.74 -9.20
CA PRO A 20 -4.14 29.73 -10.22
C PRO A 20 -3.32 28.43 -10.10
N PHE A 21 -2.03 28.56 -9.75
CA PHE A 21 -1.16 27.41 -9.52
C PHE A 21 -1.59 26.63 -8.27
N ALA A 22 -1.89 27.33 -7.17
CA ALA A 22 -2.36 26.70 -5.93
C ALA A 22 -3.68 25.94 -6.16
N TYR A 23 -4.63 26.52 -6.89
CA TYR A 23 -5.89 25.86 -7.23
C TYR A 23 -5.68 24.63 -8.10
N SER A 24 -4.84 24.74 -9.14
CA SER A 24 -4.54 23.62 -10.04
C SER A 24 -3.81 22.47 -9.30
N VAL A 25 -2.82 22.79 -8.45
CA VAL A 25 -2.11 21.81 -7.59
C VAL A 25 -3.08 21.13 -6.64
N GLY A 26 -3.94 21.92 -5.99
CA GLY A 26 -4.96 21.43 -5.07
C GLY A 26 -5.96 20.50 -5.75
N SER A 27 -6.55 20.92 -6.86
CA SER A 27 -7.54 20.13 -7.60
C SER A 27 -6.95 18.83 -8.14
N SER A 28 -5.75 18.89 -8.72
CA SER A 28 -5.03 17.70 -9.22
C SER A 28 -4.70 16.71 -8.09
N THR A 29 -4.22 17.19 -6.95
CA THR A 29 -3.92 16.35 -5.78
C THR A 29 -5.17 15.68 -5.22
N CYS A 30 -6.27 16.44 -5.11
CA CYS A 30 -7.56 15.93 -4.68
C CYS A 30 -8.10 14.87 -5.65
N ALA A 31 -8.12 15.16 -6.96
CA ALA A 31 -8.58 14.23 -7.99
C ALA A 31 -7.75 12.94 -8.02
N TYR A 32 -6.42 13.04 -7.91
CA TYR A 32 -5.54 11.88 -7.81
C TYR A 32 -5.85 11.03 -6.58
N THR A 33 -5.95 11.66 -5.41
CA THR A 33 -6.22 10.94 -4.14
C THR A 33 -7.59 10.28 -4.15
N LEU A 34 -8.61 10.95 -4.69
CA LEU A 34 -9.94 10.39 -4.87
C LEU A 34 -9.92 9.21 -5.84
N GLY A 35 -9.19 9.30 -6.95
CA GLY A 35 -9.01 8.19 -7.90
C GLY A 35 -8.40 6.94 -7.23
N LEU A 36 -7.37 7.12 -6.40
CA LEU A 36 -6.81 6.01 -5.62
C LEU A 36 -7.79 5.43 -4.59
N ALA A 37 -8.62 6.29 -3.97
CA ALA A 37 -9.66 5.84 -3.04
C ALA A 37 -10.75 5.02 -3.74
N VAL A 38 -11.19 5.45 -4.92
CA VAL A 38 -12.13 4.69 -5.77
C VAL A 38 -11.54 3.31 -6.08
N MET A 39 -10.26 3.24 -6.46
CA MET A 39 -9.62 1.96 -6.73
C MET A 39 -9.57 1.02 -5.51
N GLN A 40 -9.46 1.54 -4.28
CA GLN A 40 -9.58 0.73 -3.06
C GLN A 40 -10.99 0.14 -2.89
N VAL A 41 -12.02 0.96 -3.14
CA VAL A 41 -13.42 0.53 -3.08
C VAL A 41 -13.70 -0.52 -4.14
N THR A 42 -13.24 -0.31 -5.38
CA THR A 42 -13.34 -1.29 -6.46
C THR A 42 -12.64 -2.60 -6.09
N GLY A 43 -11.42 -2.55 -5.56
CA GLY A 43 -10.73 -3.74 -5.06
C GLY A 43 -11.53 -4.46 -3.97
N MET A 44 -12.17 -3.72 -3.07
CA MET A 44 -13.04 -4.31 -2.04
C MET A 44 -14.26 -5.00 -2.62
N ALA A 45 -14.97 -4.34 -3.55
CA ALA A 45 -16.13 -4.89 -4.24
C ALA A 45 -15.78 -6.17 -5.01
N CYS A 46 -14.66 -6.17 -5.72
CA CYS A 46 -14.16 -7.32 -6.47
C CYS A 46 -13.43 -8.37 -5.60
N ARG A 47 -13.35 -8.17 -4.28
CA ARG A 47 -12.59 -9.03 -3.33
C ARG A 47 -11.11 -9.20 -3.68
N VAL A 48 -10.54 -8.23 -4.40
CA VAL A 48 -9.12 -8.17 -4.73
C VAL A 48 -8.39 -7.38 -3.64
N SER A 49 -7.44 -8.04 -2.97
CA SER A 49 -6.59 -7.40 -1.98
C SER A 49 -5.16 -7.18 -2.48
N CYS A 50 -4.36 -6.45 -1.69
CA CYS A 50 -2.92 -6.27 -1.88
C CYS A 50 -2.12 -7.59 -1.90
N ALA A 51 -2.72 -8.68 -1.41
CA ALA A 51 -2.12 -10.00 -1.33
C ALA A 51 -2.57 -10.95 -2.44
N THR A 52 -3.45 -10.50 -3.34
CA THR A 52 -3.85 -11.24 -4.54
C THR A 52 -2.68 -11.21 -5.53
N PRO A 53 -2.07 -12.37 -5.85
CA PRO A 53 -0.93 -12.40 -6.75
C PRO A 53 -1.36 -11.91 -8.13
N VAL A 54 -0.48 -11.16 -8.81
CA VAL A 54 -0.69 -10.56 -10.14
C VAL A 54 -1.80 -9.49 -10.17
N LEU A 55 -3.04 -9.85 -9.85
CA LEU A 55 -4.19 -8.97 -9.97
C LEU A 55 -4.11 -7.74 -9.05
N GLY A 56 -3.59 -7.90 -7.83
CA GLY A 56 -3.42 -6.76 -6.92
C GLY A 56 -2.47 -5.69 -7.46
N PRO A 57 -1.22 -6.05 -7.84
CA PRO A 57 -0.32 -5.15 -8.55
C PRO A 57 -0.87 -4.61 -9.88
N ALA A 58 -1.51 -5.45 -10.71
CA ALA A 58 -2.03 -5.03 -12.02
C ALA A 58 -3.11 -3.96 -11.89
N LEU A 59 -4.12 -4.20 -11.04
CA LEU A 59 -5.13 -3.19 -10.72
C LEU A 59 -4.53 -1.96 -10.03
N GLY A 60 -3.44 -2.12 -9.29
CA GLY A 60 -2.69 -0.99 -8.74
C GLY A 60 -2.05 -0.10 -9.81
N VAL A 61 -1.49 -0.68 -10.88
CA VAL A 61 -0.95 0.09 -12.02
C VAL A 61 -2.08 0.82 -12.74
N VAL A 62 -3.17 0.11 -13.06
CA VAL A 62 -4.36 0.70 -13.70
C VAL A 62 -4.93 1.83 -12.85
N GLY A 63 -5.09 1.60 -11.53
CA GLY A 63 -5.61 2.60 -10.61
C GLY A 63 -4.75 3.85 -10.51
N VAL A 64 -3.42 3.71 -10.50
CA VAL A 64 -2.50 4.87 -10.53
C VAL A 64 -2.63 5.61 -11.86
N GLY A 65 -2.60 4.90 -12.99
CA GLY A 65 -2.72 5.51 -14.31
C GLY A 65 -4.03 6.30 -14.48
N LEU A 66 -5.17 5.70 -14.12
CA LEU A 66 -6.48 6.36 -14.15
C LEU A 66 -6.53 7.56 -13.20
N ALA A 67 -6.02 7.42 -11.96
CA ALA A 67 -5.98 8.53 -11.01
C ALA A 67 -5.13 9.69 -11.54
N SER A 68 -4.02 9.41 -12.23
CA SER A 68 -3.15 10.44 -12.81
C SER A 68 -3.75 11.12 -14.04
N ALA A 69 -4.44 10.38 -14.91
CA ALA A 69 -5.21 10.95 -16.00
C ALA A 69 -6.30 11.90 -15.47
N LEU A 70 -7.07 11.45 -14.47
CA LEU A 70 -8.08 12.29 -13.80
C LEU A 70 -7.44 13.54 -13.17
N ALA A 71 -6.26 13.40 -12.57
CA ALA A 71 -5.57 14.47 -11.86
C ALA A 71 -5.32 15.69 -12.74
N GLY A 72 -4.77 15.52 -13.96
CA GLY A 72 -4.58 16.70 -14.80
C GLY A 72 -5.63 16.99 -15.84
N GLN A 73 -6.63 16.13 -16.06
CA GLN A 73 -7.90 16.67 -16.57
C GLN A 73 -8.48 17.69 -15.57
N ALA A 74 -8.39 17.45 -14.26
CA ALA A 74 -8.77 18.44 -13.25
C ALA A 74 -7.84 19.67 -13.25
N ALA A 75 -6.53 19.49 -13.44
CA ALA A 75 -5.59 20.60 -13.55
C ALA A 75 -5.88 21.50 -14.77
N ILE A 76 -6.10 20.90 -15.94
CA ILE A 76 -6.45 21.60 -17.19
C ILE A 76 -7.78 22.34 -17.00
N TRP A 77 -8.79 21.68 -16.44
CA TRP A 77 -10.09 22.30 -16.16
C TRP A 77 -9.97 23.54 -15.25
N CYS A 78 -9.14 23.49 -14.21
CA CYS A 78 -8.90 24.67 -13.35
C CYS A 78 -8.16 25.80 -14.07
N ARG A 79 -7.28 25.50 -15.03
CA ARG A 79 -6.56 26.53 -15.81
C ARG A 79 -7.47 27.18 -16.85
N SER A 80 -8.39 26.41 -17.46
CA SER A 80 -9.33 26.94 -18.46
C SER A 80 -10.50 27.72 -17.85
N HIS A 81 -10.74 27.58 -16.55
CA HIS A 81 -11.82 28.26 -15.83
C HIS A 81 -11.28 29.10 -14.67
N PRO A 82 -10.80 30.34 -14.94
CA PRO A 82 -10.39 31.25 -13.90
C PRO A 82 -11.54 31.49 -12.91
N LEU A 83 -11.21 31.72 -11.64
CA LEU A 83 -12.17 31.89 -10.53
C LEU A 83 -13.17 33.02 -10.77
N ASP A 84 -12.81 34.01 -11.58
CA ASP A 84 -13.66 35.16 -11.92
C ASP A 84 -14.75 34.82 -12.96
N SER A 85 -14.78 33.60 -13.49
CA SER A 85 -15.88 33.18 -14.35
C SER A 85 -17.19 33.13 -13.57
N LYS A 86 -18.09 34.05 -13.90
CA LYS A 86 -19.45 34.19 -13.32
C LYS A 86 -20.34 32.93 -13.47
N LYS A 87 -19.92 31.92 -14.23
CA LYS A 87 -20.66 30.66 -14.44
C LYS A 87 -19.72 29.44 -14.56
N PRO A 88 -19.05 29.02 -13.47
CA PRO A 88 -18.04 27.96 -13.53
C PRO A 88 -18.63 26.57 -13.83
N LEU A 89 -19.92 26.37 -13.54
CA LEU A 89 -20.60 25.07 -13.70
C LEU A 89 -21.18 24.82 -15.10
N THR A 90 -21.33 25.86 -15.92
CA THR A 90 -21.90 25.75 -17.29
C THR A 90 -20.85 25.90 -18.38
N ALA A 91 -19.60 26.14 -18.00
CA ALA A 91 -18.52 26.30 -18.95
C ALA A 91 -18.27 24.96 -19.67
N GLY A 92 -18.12 25.04 -20.99
CA GLY A 92 -18.41 23.97 -21.94
C GLY A 92 -17.72 22.63 -21.67
N ARG A 93 -18.22 21.57 -22.32
CA ARG A 93 -17.61 20.24 -22.31
C ARG A 93 -16.14 20.35 -22.73
N HIS A 94 -15.22 20.17 -21.78
CA HIS A 94 -13.82 20.01 -22.11
C HIS A 94 -13.67 18.66 -22.83
N THR A 95 -13.11 18.69 -24.04
CA THR A 95 -12.82 17.46 -24.79
C THR A 95 -11.61 16.80 -24.16
N VAL A 96 -11.78 15.57 -23.67
CA VAL A 96 -10.65 14.79 -23.18
C VAL A 96 -9.82 14.36 -24.39
N VAL A 97 -8.64 14.97 -24.55
CA VAL A 97 -7.67 14.53 -25.54
C VAL A 97 -7.03 13.25 -25.02
N LEU A 98 -7.26 12.13 -25.72
CA LEU A 98 -6.79 10.81 -25.28
C LEU A 98 -5.25 10.77 -25.12
N GLN A 99 -4.51 11.48 -25.99
CA GLN A 99 -3.05 11.54 -25.93
C GLN A 99 -2.56 12.14 -24.61
N ASP A 100 -3.16 13.25 -24.18
CA ASP A 100 -2.82 13.88 -22.90
C ASP A 100 -3.13 12.93 -21.73
N ALA A 101 -4.34 12.34 -21.72
CA ALA A 101 -4.74 11.41 -20.67
C ALA A 101 -3.81 10.17 -20.59
N LEU A 102 -3.34 9.65 -21.74
CA LEU A 102 -2.38 8.56 -21.79
C LEU A 102 -1.00 8.97 -21.27
N LEU A 103 -0.50 10.13 -21.69
CA LEU A 103 0.76 10.69 -21.20
C LEU A 103 0.73 10.84 -19.68
N ASP A 104 -0.38 11.33 -19.15
CA ASP A 104 -0.61 11.54 -17.72
C ASP A 104 -0.61 10.24 -16.94
N ALA A 105 -1.26 9.22 -17.47
CA ALA A 105 -1.27 7.89 -16.88
C ALA A 105 0.16 7.32 -16.80
N VAL A 106 0.95 7.45 -17.87
CA VAL A 106 2.33 6.95 -17.92
C VAL A 106 3.23 7.70 -16.94
N ILE A 107 3.23 9.04 -16.99
CA ILE A 107 4.03 9.88 -16.07
C ILE A 107 3.64 9.59 -14.61
N GLY A 108 2.34 9.48 -14.33
CA GLY A 108 1.81 9.14 -13.03
C GLY A 108 2.33 7.82 -12.46
N VAL A 109 2.33 6.77 -13.28
CA VAL A 109 2.87 5.45 -12.92
C VAL A 109 4.38 5.53 -12.63
N VAL A 110 5.13 6.28 -13.44
CA VAL A 110 6.58 6.50 -13.24
C VAL A 110 6.84 7.27 -11.94
N LEU A 111 6.15 8.39 -11.72
CA LEU A 111 6.28 9.21 -10.50
C LEU A 111 5.89 8.43 -9.24
N PHE A 112 4.79 7.68 -9.28
CA PHE A 112 4.38 6.80 -8.19
C PHE A 112 5.50 5.83 -7.82
N LYS A 113 6.14 5.23 -8.83
CA LYS A 113 7.25 4.30 -8.62
C LYS A 113 8.51 4.98 -8.11
N ALA A 114 8.87 6.15 -8.66
CA ALA A 114 10.00 6.97 -8.22
C ALA A 114 9.87 7.37 -6.75
N MET A 115 8.65 7.67 -6.29
CA MET A 115 8.33 7.95 -4.89
C MET A 115 8.19 6.69 -4.01
N LYS A 116 8.78 5.57 -4.43
CA LYS A 116 8.80 4.28 -3.72
C LYS A 116 7.40 3.67 -3.51
N GLY A 117 6.42 4.07 -4.33
CA GLY A 117 5.11 3.45 -4.37
C GLY A 117 5.19 1.97 -4.74
N ARG A 118 4.27 1.18 -4.18
CA ARG A 118 4.11 -0.26 -4.50
C ARG A 118 2.71 -0.44 -5.07
N PHE A 119 2.57 -0.88 -6.31
CA PHE A 119 1.23 -0.95 -6.94
C PHE A 119 0.23 -1.80 -6.13
N ARG A 120 0.69 -2.91 -5.55
CA ARG A 120 -0.15 -3.72 -4.65
C ARG A 120 -0.70 -2.96 -3.44
N SER A 121 -0.02 -1.89 -2.99
CA SER A 121 -0.46 -1.09 -1.86
C SER A 121 -1.58 -0.13 -2.21
N ILE A 122 -2.04 -0.06 -3.47
CA ILE A 122 -3.27 0.64 -3.84
C ILE A 122 -4.50 -0.21 -3.51
N MET A 123 -4.39 -1.54 -3.50
CA MET A 123 -5.51 -2.42 -3.15
C MET A 123 -5.75 -2.46 -1.64
N PRO A 124 -6.98 -2.76 -1.18
CA PRO A 124 -7.26 -2.92 0.24
C PRO A 124 -6.44 -4.06 0.85
N SER A 125 -6.16 -3.95 2.15
CA SER A 125 -5.38 -4.95 2.88
C SER A 125 -6.26 -6.13 3.30
N ASP A 126 -5.71 -7.34 3.25
CA ASP A 126 -6.35 -8.56 3.76
C ASP A 126 -5.88 -8.83 5.18
N LEU A 127 -6.81 -8.93 6.14
CA LEU A 127 -6.50 -9.11 7.56
C LEU A 127 -5.76 -10.42 7.90
N PHE A 128 -5.72 -11.39 6.98
CA PHE A 128 -5.04 -12.67 7.20
C PHE A 128 -3.65 -12.74 6.57
N ARG A 129 -3.21 -11.66 5.90
CA ARG A 129 -1.95 -11.61 5.16
C ARG A 129 -1.19 -10.32 5.49
N ALA A 130 0.04 -10.22 5.00
CA ALA A 130 0.78 -8.98 5.10
C ALA A 130 0.04 -7.87 4.32
N GLY A 131 -0.44 -6.85 5.03
CA GLY A 131 -1.21 -5.76 4.46
C GLY A 131 -0.43 -4.84 3.49
N ALA A 132 -1.14 -3.89 2.90
CA ALA A 132 -0.65 -2.94 1.91
C ALA A 132 0.55 -2.12 2.40
N HIS A 133 0.65 -1.88 3.71
CA HIS A 133 1.70 -1.10 4.37
C HIS A 133 2.74 -1.97 5.08
N ALA A 134 2.77 -3.28 4.81
CA ALA A 134 3.79 -4.18 5.35
C ALA A 134 5.16 -3.91 4.70
N VAL A 135 6.01 -3.13 5.36
CA VAL A 135 7.37 -2.80 4.89
C VAL A 135 8.39 -3.73 5.55
N GLU A 136 8.49 -3.67 6.88
CA GLU A 136 9.42 -4.47 7.67
C GLU A 136 8.66 -5.39 8.64
N SER A 137 9.33 -6.45 9.11
CA SER A 137 8.76 -7.42 10.05
C SER A 137 9.85 -8.11 10.85
N LEU A 138 9.51 -8.50 12.07
CA LEU A 138 10.40 -9.25 12.95
C LEU A 138 10.13 -10.75 12.84
N PRO A 139 11.15 -11.61 13.02
CA PRO A 139 10.91 -13.04 13.12
C PRO A 139 10.05 -13.36 14.34
N ALA A 140 9.05 -14.21 14.19
CA ALA A 140 8.29 -14.68 15.34
C ALA A 140 9.04 -15.80 16.06
N THR A 141 9.11 -15.73 17.38
CA THR A 141 9.64 -16.84 18.20
C THR A 141 8.70 -18.02 18.09
N ARG A 142 9.25 -19.21 17.84
CA ARG A 142 8.45 -20.42 17.59
C ARG A 142 7.55 -20.73 18.79
N GLY A 143 6.25 -20.87 18.54
CA GLY A 143 5.28 -21.26 19.57
C GLY A 143 4.94 -20.18 20.59
N ALA A 144 5.47 -18.97 20.45
CA ALA A 144 5.14 -17.86 21.35
C ALA A 144 3.82 -17.19 20.91
N ASP A 145 2.87 -17.12 21.83
CA ASP A 145 1.59 -16.43 21.63
C ASP A 145 1.75 -14.90 21.55
N TYR A 146 2.85 -14.37 22.08
CA TYR A 146 3.13 -12.93 22.14
C TYR A 146 4.58 -12.60 21.78
N ALA A 147 4.79 -11.39 21.28
CA ALA A 147 6.13 -10.86 21.04
C ALA A 147 6.86 -10.61 22.37
N SER A 148 8.15 -10.92 22.44
CA SER A 148 9.00 -10.54 23.58
C SER A 148 9.02 -9.02 23.78
N GLU A 149 9.31 -8.55 24.99
CA GLU A 149 9.36 -7.10 25.28
C GLU A 149 10.37 -6.36 24.38
N ILE A 150 11.50 -7.00 24.04
CA ILE A 150 12.46 -6.46 23.07
C ILE A 150 11.82 -6.31 21.68
N ASN A 151 11.13 -7.34 21.19
CA ASN A 151 10.42 -7.29 19.91
C ASN A 151 9.30 -6.24 19.94
N ARG A 152 8.67 -6.01 21.10
CA ARG A 152 7.65 -4.99 21.27
C ARG A 152 8.21 -3.57 21.12
N GLY A 153 9.38 -3.29 21.68
CA GLY A 153 10.10 -2.03 21.47
C GLY A 153 10.36 -1.76 19.98
N GLU A 154 10.87 -2.76 19.25
CA GLU A 154 11.09 -2.66 17.81
C GLU A 154 9.78 -2.50 17.02
N LEU A 155 8.71 -3.22 17.38
CA LEU A 155 7.40 -3.06 16.75
C LEU A 155 6.84 -1.65 16.93
N ILE A 156 7.06 -1.01 18.08
CA ILE A 156 6.68 0.39 18.32
C ILE A 156 7.47 1.32 17.39
N ARG A 157 8.79 1.09 17.25
CA ARG A 157 9.63 1.84 16.31
C ARG A 157 9.14 1.70 14.88
N LEU A 158 8.83 0.46 14.44
CA LEU A 158 8.28 0.18 13.12
C LEU A 158 6.89 0.83 12.92
N MET A 159 6.01 0.80 13.92
CA MET A 159 4.70 1.47 13.87
C MET A 159 4.84 2.99 13.70
N ARG A 160 5.78 3.64 14.40
CA ARG A 160 5.99 5.09 14.28
C ARG A 160 6.54 5.48 12.91
N ARG A 161 7.49 4.69 12.38
CA ARG A 161 8.12 4.92 11.08
C ARG A 161 7.18 4.62 9.92
N ASP A 162 6.61 3.41 9.90
CA ASP A 162 5.90 2.88 8.75
C ASP A 162 4.37 2.88 8.92
N GLY A 163 3.88 2.89 10.17
CA GLY A 163 2.46 2.73 10.47
C GLY A 163 2.01 1.27 10.51
N CYS A 164 0.73 1.10 10.82
CA CYS A 164 0.06 -0.19 10.87
C CYS A 164 0.16 -0.84 9.49
N HIS A 165 0.61 -2.10 9.43
CA HIS A 165 0.82 -2.77 8.15
C HIS A 165 -0.47 -2.98 7.33
N HIS A 166 -1.66 -2.93 7.96
CA HIS A 166 -2.95 -2.98 7.29
C HIS A 166 -3.47 -1.61 6.86
N CYS A 167 -3.58 -0.65 7.78
CA CYS A 167 -4.28 0.63 7.53
C CYS A 167 -3.38 1.87 7.42
N GLY A 168 -2.07 1.75 7.73
CA GLY A 168 -1.10 2.84 7.70
C GLY A 168 -1.10 3.76 8.94
N ARG A 169 -2.09 3.64 9.84
CA ARG A 169 -2.17 4.43 11.07
C ARG A 169 -0.91 4.32 11.94
N ARG A 170 -0.38 5.44 12.44
CA ARG A 170 0.87 5.51 13.23
C ARG A 170 0.68 5.76 14.73
N ASN A 171 -0.55 5.99 15.18
CA ASN A 171 -0.88 6.30 16.57
C ASN A 171 -1.63 5.14 17.26
N GLY A 172 -1.58 5.16 18.60
CA GLY A 172 -2.27 4.20 19.48
C GLY A 172 -1.41 3.02 19.92
N LYS A 173 -2.05 2.08 20.63
CA LYS A 173 -1.41 0.85 21.15
C LYS A 173 -0.95 -0.04 20.00
N VAL A 174 0.32 -0.47 20.07
CA VAL A 174 0.95 -1.35 19.09
C VAL A 174 0.81 -2.80 19.52
N ILE A 175 0.40 -3.64 18.58
CA ILE A 175 0.24 -5.09 18.73
C ILE A 175 1.15 -5.75 17.69
N GLY A 176 1.88 -6.80 18.09
CA GLY A 176 2.62 -7.64 17.16
C GLY A 176 1.69 -8.67 16.53
N ASP A 177 1.31 -8.47 15.28
CA ASP A 177 0.43 -9.38 14.55
C ASP A 177 1.24 -10.53 13.92
N HIS A 178 0.87 -11.77 14.21
CA HIS A 178 1.45 -12.95 13.57
C HIS A 178 0.84 -13.17 12.19
N ILE A 179 1.67 -13.09 11.17
CA ILE A 179 1.27 -13.45 9.80
C ILE A 179 2.08 -14.68 9.33
N PRO A 180 1.40 -15.78 8.91
CA PRO A 180 -0.04 -16.00 9.01
C PRO A 180 -0.51 -16.22 10.47
N PRO A 181 -1.78 -15.96 10.79
CA PRO A 181 -2.32 -16.14 12.15
C PRO A 181 -2.15 -17.57 12.69
N ASN A 182 -1.92 -17.72 14.01
CA ASN A 182 -1.67 -19.02 14.66
C ASN A 182 -2.73 -20.08 14.33
N LYS A 183 -4.01 -19.70 14.34
CA LYS A 183 -5.12 -20.61 14.02
C LYS A 183 -5.07 -21.16 12.59
N LEU A 184 -4.47 -20.43 11.65
CA LEU A 184 -4.25 -20.89 10.28
C LEU A 184 -2.92 -21.62 10.13
N ALA A 185 -1.90 -21.26 10.92
CA ALA A 185 -0.59 -21.91 10.92
C ALA A 185 -0.60 -23.32 11.56
N ALA A 186 -1.59 -23.61 12.41
CA ALA A 186 -1.72 -24.88 13.14
C ALA A 186 -2.44 -26.01 12.36
N VAL A 187 -2.86 -25.78 11.11
CA VAL A 187 -3.54 -26.80 10.31
C VAL A 187 -2.58 -27.96 10.02
N LYS A 188 -2.87 -29.15 10.56
CA LYS A 188 -2.13 -30.40 10.26
C LYS A 188 -2.31 -30.73 8.77
N PRO A 189 -1.25 -31.15 8.06
CA PRO A 189 -1.36 -31.38 6.64
C PRO A 189 -2.16 -32.67 6.35
N PRO A 190 -2.92 -32.74 5.24
CA PRO A 190 -3.75 -33.90 4.89
C PRO A 190 -2.90 -35.17 4.73
N GLN A 191 -3.41 -36.38 4.99
CA GLN A 191 -2.59 -37.61 4.96
C GLN A 191 -1.80 -37.82 3.65
N LEU A 192 -2.35 -37.41 2.50
CA LEU A 192 -1.68 -37.44 1.19
C LEU A 192 -0.35 -36.66 1.18
N SER A 193 -0.25 -35.60 1.98
CA SER A 193 0.97 -34.82 2.16
C SER A 193 2.08 -35.63 2.83
N LYS A 194 1.79 -36.63 3.69
CA LYS A 194 2.82 -37.37 4.42
C LYS A 194 3.65 -38.27 3.49
N GLN A 195 3.03 -38.80 2.44
CA GLN A 195 3.72 -39.59 1.43
C GLN A 195 4.57 -38.69 0.52
N PHE A 196 4.01 -37.57 0.06
CA PHE A 196 4.79 -36.54 -0.66
C PHE A 196 5.91 -35.92 0.21
N ALA A 197 5.69 -35.76 1.53
CA ALA A 197 6.67 -35.30 2.51
C ALA A 197 7.90 -36.18 2.52
N LYS A 198 7.67 -37.50 2.48
CA LYS A 198 8.70 -38.51 2.51
C LYS A 198 9.54 -38.44 1.24
N LEU A 199 8.89 -38.22 0.09
CA LEU A 199 9.53 -38.04 -1.21
C LEU A 199 10.36 -36.74 -1.30
N MET A 200 9.84 -35.64 -0.73
CA MET A 200 10.46 -34.30 -0.80
C MET A 200 11.42 -33.99 0.35
N LYS A 201 11.64 -34.94 1.28
CA LYS A 201 12.39 -34.69 2.53
C LYS A 201 13.85 -34.34 2.28
N GLU A 202 14.49 -35.01 1.33
CA GLU A 202 15.89 -34.81 0.96
C GLU A 202 16.14 -33.46 0.26
N PRO A 203 15.39 -33.06 -0.79
CA PRO A 203 15.57 -31.74 -1.40
C PRO A 203 15.22 -30.58 -0.45
N LEU A 204 14.28 -30.77 0.49
CA LEU A 204 13.94 -29.75 1.48
C LEU A 204 15.04 -29.56 2.53
N LYS A 205 15.68 -30.64 3.00
CA LYS A 205 16.85 -30.58 3.91
C LYS A 205 18.03 -29.85 3.24
N PHE A 206 18.29 -30.12 1.97
CA PHE A 206 19.33 -29.41 1.21
C PHE A 206 19.08 -27.90 1.19
N LEU A 207 17.84 -27.47 0.93
CA LEU A 207 17.46 -26.05 0.95
C LEU A 207 17.48 -25.42 2.35
N GLN A 208 17.15 -26.18 3.41
CA GLN A 208 17.17 -25.69 4.80
C GLN A 208 18.59 -25.60 5.38
N SER A 209 19.52 -26.46 4.94
CA SER A 209 20.93 -26.45 5.36
C SER A 209 21.73 -25.25 4.81
N HIS A 210 21.18 -24.51 3.85
CA HIS A 210 21.75 -23.26 3.34
C HIS A 210 20.97 -22.05 3.89
N PRO A 211 21.29 -21.57 5.11
CA PRO A 211 20.66 -20.38 5.63
C PRO A 211 20.90 -19.20 4.68
N ARG A 212 19.88 -18.35 4.51
CA ARG A 212 20.01 -17.06 3.81
C ARG A 212 21.17 -16.28 4.43
N ARG A 213 22.34 -16.33 3.79
CA ARG A 213 23.35 -15.30 4.02
C ARG A 213 22.72 -14.00 3.54
N ARG A 214 22.48 -13.10 4.49
CA ARG A 214 22.05 -11.72 4.25
C ARG A 214 22.90 -11.18 3.09
N SER A 215 22.28 -10.85 1.97
CA SER A 215 22.91 -9.95 1.01
C SER A 215 22.92 -8.57 1.68
N SER A 216 23.99 -8.30 2.43
CA SER A 216 24.54 -6.95 2.46
C SER A 216 24.81 -6.56 1.00
N TRP A 217 24.58 -5.30 0.68
CA TRP A 217 24.53 -4.75 -0.67
C TRP A 217 25.83 -4.83 -1.49
N LEU A 218 26.83 -5.63 -1.07
CA LEU A 218 28.14 -5.72 -1.71
C LEU A 218 28.74 -7.15 -1.65
N GLY A 219 28.05 -8.18 -2.15
CA GLY A 219 28.71 -9.49 -2.43
C GLY A 219 27.98 -10.79 -2.07
N GLY A 220 26.64 -10.85 -2.17
CA GLY A 220 25.91 -12.11 -2.00
C GLY A 220 25.72 -12.87 -3.32
N LYS A 221 26.14 -14.14 -3.38
CA LYS A 221 25.81 -15.04 -4.51
C LYS A 221 24.27 -15.13 -4.69
N PRO A 222 23.77 -15.19 -5.95
CA PRO A 222 22.34 -15.27 -6.20
C PRO A 222 21.75 -16.56 -5.63
N VAL A 223 20.61 -16.43 -4.94
CA VAL A 223 19.80 -17.60 -4.54
C VAL A 223 19.23 -18.22 -5.82
N PRO A 224 19.36 -19.54 -6.05
CA PRO A 224 18.90 -20.17 -7.28
C PRO A 224 17.40 -19.96 -7.49
N LEU A 225 17.01 -19.62 -8.72
CA LEU A 225 15.65 -19.24 -9.12
C LEU A 225 14.60 -20.30 -8.71
N PHE A 226 15.01 -21.57 -8.62
CA PHE A 226 14.17 -22.73 -8.28
C PHE A 226 13.88 -22.90 -6.77
N ALA A 227 14.54 -22.16 -5.87
CA ALA A 227 14.28 -22.26 -4.43
C ALA A 227 12.90 -21.70 -4.03
N ARG A 228 12.37 -20.72 -4.80
CA ARG A 228 11.10 -20.06 -4.52
C ARG A 228 9.88 -20.94 -4.79
N PRO A 229 9.78 -21.65 -5.94
CA PRO A 229 8.71 -22.62 -6.20
C PRO A 229 8.68 -23.77 -5.19
N VAL A 230 9.83 -24.35 -4.85
CA VAL A 230 9.93 -25.51 -3.95
C VAL A 230 9.54 -25.14 -2.51
N GLN A 231 9.93 -23.95 -2.03
CA GLN A 231 9.51 -23.47 -0.71
C GLN A 231 8.00 -23.20 -0.66
N ARG A 232 7.42 -22.60 -1.72
CA ARG A 232 5.96 -22.46 -1.86
C ARG A 232 5.25 -23.81 -1.92
N ALA A 233 5.80 -24.78 -2.65
CA ALA A 233 5.25 -26.13 -2.72
C ALA A 233 5.31 -26.82 -1.36
N GLY A 234 6.40 -26.68 -0.61
CA GLY A 234 6.52 -27.20 0.76
C GLY A 234 5.56 -26.53 1.75
N GLU A 235 5.25 -25.24 1.59
CA GLU A 235 4.22 -24.54 2.38
C GLU A 235 2.80 -24.98 1.99
N VAL A 236 2.51 -25.12 0.68
CA VAL A 236 1.21 -25.57 0.15
C VAL A 236 0.94 -27.04 0.53
N LEU A 237 1.96 -27.88 0.55
CA LEU A 237 1.89 -29.28 0.96
C LEU A 237 1.97 -29.47 2.48
N GLY A 238 2.13 -28.39 3.26
CA GLY A 238 2.23 -28.43 4.72
C GLY A 238 3.43 -29.23 5.26
N LEU A 239 4.49 -29.32 4.45
CA LEU A 239 5.74 -30.02 4.73
C LEU A 239 6.77 -29.12 5.43
N ALA A 240 6.66 -27.81 5.22
CA ALA A 240 7.45 -26.80 5.89
C ALA A 240 6.60 -26.11 6.96
N LYS A 241 7.08 -26.08 8.22
CA LYS A 241 6.48 -25.24 9.26
C LYS A 241 6.53 -23.78 8.78
N VAL A 242 5.37 -23.16 8.62
CA VAL A 242 5.28 -21.78 8.11
C VAL A 242 6.01 -20.84 9.07
N LEU A 243 7.03 -20.15 8.58
CA LEU A 243 7.77 -19.16 9.37
C LEU A 243 6.89 -17.93 9.58
N GLN A 244 6.28 -17.85 10.76
CA GLN A 244 5.49 -16.69 11.15
C GLN A 244 6.39 -15.47 11.37
N ARG A 245 5.84 -14.29 11.12
CA ARG A 245 6.52 -13.00 11.32
C ARG A 245 5.60 -12.05 12.07
N TYR A 246 6.20 -11.18 12.88
CA TYR A 246 5.49 -10.08 13.53
C TYR A 246 5.45 -8.86 12.62
N TYR A 247 4.26 -8.30 12.45
CA TYR A 247 4.05 -6.99 11.84
C TYR A 247 3.45 -6.02 12.85
N PRO A 248 3.79 -4.72 12.80
CA PRO A 248 3.17 -3.72 13.66
C PRO A 248 1.71 -3.51 13.25
N GLN A 249 0.78 -3.75 14.17
CA GLN A 249 -0.65 -3.64 13.93
C GLN A 249 -1.30 -2.75 14.99
N CYS A 250 -2.26 -1.91 14.57
CA CYS A 250 -3.00 -1.05 15.49
C CYS A 250 -4.19 -1.81 16.09
N GLN A 251 -4.60 -1.42 17.30
CA GLN A 251 -5.72 -2.05 18.03
C GLN A 251 -7.02 -2.16 17.20
N PRO A 252 -7.48 -1.15 16.44
CA PRO A 252 -8.68 -1.29 15.60
C PRO A 252 -8.55 -2.36 14.51
N CYS A 253 -7.37 -2.54 13.90
CA CYS A 253 -7.16 -3.59 12.91
C CYS A 253 -7.10 -4.97 13.56
N SER A 254 -6.45 -5.08 14.73
CA SER A 254 -6.40 -6.32 15.51
C SER A 254 -7.79 -6.81 15.93
N GLN A 255 -8.65 -5.91 16.42
CA GLN A 255 -10.04 -6.25 16.76
C GLN A 255 -10.84 -6.72 15.53
N LYS A 256 -10.69 -6.04 14.38
CA LYS A 256 -11.32 -6.46 13.12
C LYS A 256 -10.83 -7.83 12.66
N GLN A 257 -9.54 -8.11 12.83
CA GLN A 257 -8.93 -9.39 12.47
C GLN A 257 -9.44 -10.50 13.39
N ALA A 258 -9.46 -10.28 14.72
CA ALA A 258 -10.01 -11.24 15.68
C ALA A 258 -11.49 -11.55 15.40
N ALA A 259 -12.31 -10.54 15.06
CA ALA A 259 -13.69 -10.73 14.65
C ALA A 259 -13.80 -11.55 13.34
N ALA A 260 -12.97 -11.24 12.34
CA ALA A 260 -12.92 -11.96 11.07
C ALA A 260 -12.51 -13.44 11.24
N VAL A 261 -11.51 -13.70 12.09
CA VAL A 261 -11.05 -15.05 12.46
C VAL A 261 -12.16 -15.83 13.15
N ARG A 262 -12.86 -15.23 14.13
CA ARG A 262 -14.00 -15.88 14.82
C ARG A 262 -15.14 -16.20 13.86
N ALA A 263 -15.42 -15.31 12.92
CA ALA A 263 -16.46 -15.51 11.92
C ALA A 263 -16.06 -16.48 10.79
N GLY A 264 -14.79 -16.91 10.72
CA GLY A 264 -14.28 -17.71 9.60
C GLY A 264 -14.36 -16.98 8.25
N LYS A 265 -14.44 -15.65 8.25
CA LYS A 265 -14.67 -14.84 7.04
C LYS A 265 -13.48 -13.97 6.71
N ARG A 266 -13.06 -13.99 5.45
CA ARG A 266 -12.06 -13.05 4.93
C ARG A 266 -12.58 -11.61 5.07
N ARG A 267 -11.75 -10.70 5.57
CA ARG A 267 -12.11 -9.29 5.73
C ARG A 267 -11.03 -8.39 5.16
N LEU A 268 -11.47 -7.45 4.34
CA LEU A 268 -10.62 -6.43 3.73
C LEU A 268 -10.70 -5.12 4.52
N VAL A 269 -9.60 -4.37 4.53
CA VAL A 269 -9.49 -3.09 5.22
C VAL A 269 -8.88 -2.06 4.28
N MET A 270 -9.60 -0.96 4.08
CA MET A 270 -9.07 0.21 3.38
C MET A 270 -8.00 0.91 4.23
N HIS A 271 -7.10 1.58 3.55
CA HIS A 271 -6.01 2.31 4.18
C HIS A 271 -5.98 3.75 3.69
N PHE A 272 -6.50 4.63 4.54
CA PHE A 272 -6.38 6.09 4.42
C PHE A 272 -5.46 6.65 5.52
N GLY A 273 -4.82 5.77 6.29
CA GLY A 273 -4.04 6.15 7.46
C GLY A 273 -2.67 6.68 7.08
N GLY A 274 -2.56 8.01 7.04
CA GLY A 274 -1.30 8.74 7.01
C GLY A 274 -0.84 9.14 5.61
N PRO A 275 -0.35 10.39 5.44
CA PRO A 275 0.16 10.84 4.17
C PRO A 275 1.36 10.00 3.75
N ARG A 276 1.45 9.70 2.46
CA ARG A 276 2.56 9.02 1.82
C ARG A 276 3.11 9.92 0.73
N PRO A 277 4.42 9.87 0.44
CA PRO A 277 5.02 10.70 -0.59
C PRO A 277 4.27 10.61 -1.93
N TRP A 278 3.85 9.41 -2.32
CA TRP A 278 3.14 9.19 -3.58
C TRP A 278 1.71 9.75 -3.65
N PHE A 279 1.11 10.26 -2.57
CA PHE A 279 -0.14 11.03 -2.67
C PHE A 279 0.08 12.39 -3.33
N PHE A 280 1.31 12.91 -3.30
CA PHE A 280 1.68 14.16 -3.95
C PHE A 280 2.03 13.98 -5.44
N ALA A 281 1.85 12.78 -6.01
CA ALA A 281 2.06 12.55 -7.44
C ALA A 281 1.22 13.48 -8.31
N GLY A 282 -0.02 13.74 -7.89
CA GLY A 282 -0.91 14.68 -8.58
C GLY A 282 -0.40 16.14 -8.54
N ALA A 283 0.27 16.54 -7.46
CA ALA A 283 0.79 17.90 -7.30
C ALA A 283 1.93 18.20 -8.30
N LEU A 284 2.87 17.27 -8.46
CA LEU A 284 4.06 17.43 -9.31
C LEU A 284 3.74 17.55 -10.80
N ARG A 285 2.52 17.21 -11.21
CA ARG A 285 2.10 17.29 -12.61
C ARG A 285 1.65 18.70 -13.00
N VAL A 286 1.28 19.54 -12.04
CA VAL A 286 0.78 20.90 -12.33
C VAL A 286 1.90 21.87 -12.71
N THR A 287 3.16 21.46 -12.58
CA THR A 287 4.32 22.30 -12.90
C THR A 287 5.01 21.93 -14.21
N ALA A 288 4.62 20.81 -14.83
CA ALA A 288 5.10 20.38 -16.15
C ALA A 288 4.07 20.73 -17.23
#